data_AF-A0A523QY02-F1
#
_entry.id   AF-A0A523QY02-F1
#
_cell.length_a   1.000
_cell.length_b   1.000
_cell.length_c   1.000
_cell.angle_alpha   90.00
_cell.angle_beta   90.00
_cell.angle_gamma   90.00
#
_symmetry.space_group_name_H-M   'P 1'
#
loop_
_entity.id
_entity.type
_entity.pdbx_description
1 polymer ?
#
loop_
_entity_poly.entity_id
_entity_poly.type
_entity_poly.pdbx_seq_one_letter_code
_entity_poly.pdbx_strand_id
1 'polypeptide(L)'
;FMNGCSVNRDVLWAVSSSCQAASRNIPMPVIWLGYMPSGPNTKTYFYEAAAHLLSAVTSGAPAVQTPHPFKAVKIDGITPMEARFGVELGKAACQLNREKANDLVIRLLEKYESQIMTAPEGSRYQECYDLVTGKPSESYVRLYNEVIEELAGMGIPFE
;
A
#
# COMPACT_ATOMS: atom_id res chain seq x y z
N PHE A 1 -13.83 11.63 5.85
CA PHE A 1 -13.01 11.42 4.64
C PHE A 1 -12.54 12.78 4.11
N MET A 2 -11.51 13.37 4.72
CA MET A 2 -11.06 14.74 4.38
C MET A 2 -10.21 14.78 3.09
N ASN A 3 -9.41 13.73 2.85
CA ASN A 3 -8.40 13.73 1.77
C ASN A 3 -8.73 12.79 0.60
N GLY A 4 -9.84 12.04 0.68
CA GLY A 4 -10.23 11.07 -0.35
C GLY A 4 -9.26 9.89 -0.49
N CYS A 5 -8.58 9.48 0.57
CA CYS A 5 -7.66 8.34 0.56
C CYS A 5 -7.83 7.44 1.81
N SER A 6 -7.25 6.24 1.77
CA SER A 6 -7.43 5.19 2.76
C SER A 6 -6.30 5.08 3.80
N VAL A 7 -5.41 6.07 3.85
CA VAL A 7 -4.15 6.02 4.60
C VAL A 7 -3.92 7.19 5.55
N ASN A 8 -4.92 8.07 5.72
CA ASN A 8 -4.92 8.96 6.87
C ASN A 8 -4.95 8.12 8.16
N ARG A 9 -4.35 8.63 9.23
CA ARG A 9 -4.27 7.94 10.53
C ARG A 9 -5.63 7.50 11.08
N ASP A 10 -6.63 8.36 10.98
CA ASP A 10 -8.01 8.07 11.39
C ASP A 10 -8.64 6.95 10.54
N VAL A 11 -8.38 6.95 9.23
CA VAL A 11 -8.89 5.94 8.31
C VAL A 11 -8.19 4.59 8.51
N LEU A 12 -6.88 4.55 8.75
CA LEU A 12 -6.16 3.30 9.07
C LEU A 12 -6.69 2.65 10.34
N TRP A 13 -6.98 3.46 11.37
CA TRP A 13 -7.63 2.97 12.58
C TRP A 13 -9.02 2.38 12.28
N ALA A 14 -9.82 3.06 11.46
CA ALA A 14 -11.13 2.57 11.04
C ALA A 14 -11.03 1.27 10.23
N VAL A 15 -10.07 1.15 9.31
CA VAL A 15 -9.78 -0.08 8.55
C VAL A 15 -9.46 -1.22 9.51
N SER A 16 -8.50 -1.04 10.42
CA SER A 16 -8.07 -2.09 11.35
C SER A 16 -9.22 -2.57 12.26
N SER A 17 -10.04 -1.65 12.75
CA SER A 17 -11.19 -1.98 13.61
C SER A 17 -12.29 -2.69 12.83
N SER A 18 -12.55 -2.24 11.60
CA SER A 18 -13.60 -2.80 10.75
C SER A 18 -13.23 -4.16 10.20
N CYS A 19 -11.96 -4.39 9.82
CA CYS A 19 -11.45 -5.73 9.44
C CYS A 19 -11.69 -6.74 10.55
N GLN A 20 -11.34 -6.38 11.79
CA GLN A 20 -11.54 -7.25 12.94
C GLN A 20 -13.01 -7.56 13.22
N ALA A 21 -13.87 -6.54 13.13
CA ALA A 21 -15.30 -6.72 13.33
C ALA A 21 -15.90 -7.61 12.22
N ALA A 22 -15.56 -7.34 10.95
CA ALA A 22 -16.01 -8.13 9.82
C ALA A 22 -15.56 -9.59 9.93
N SER A 23 -14.28 -9.83 10.19
CA SER A 23 -13.71 -11.18 10.32
C SER A 23 -14.36 -12.01 11.43
N ARG A 24 -14.79 -11.35 12.52
CA ARG A 24 -15.46 -12.03 13.65
C ARG A 24 -16.96 -12.26 13.45
N ASN A 25 -17.65 -11.39 12.69
CA ASN A 25 -19.11 -11.33 12.70
C ASN A 25 -19.77 -11.57 11.34
N ILE A 26 -19.01 -11.51 10.23
CA ILE A 26 -19.53 -11.69 8.88
C ILE A 26 -19.07 -13.06 8.37
N PRO A 27 -19.99 -14.03 8.16
CA PRO A 27 -19.65 -15.40 7.76
C PRO A 27 -19.37 -15.53 6.25
N MET A 28 -18.76 -14.50 5.65
CA MET A 28 -18.33 -14.52 4.25
C MET A 28 -17.12 -13.59 4.04
N PRO A 29 -16.25 -13.86 3.04
CA PRO A 29 -15.11 -12.99 2.75
C PRO A 29 -15.55 -11.57 2.39
N VAL A 30 -15.04 -10.59 3.13
CA VAL A 30 -15.18 -9.16 2.82
C VAL A 30 -13.90 -8.68 2.15
N ILE A 31 -14.07 -8.04 0.99
CA ILE A 31 -12.97 -7.49 0.21
C ILE A 31 -12.60 -6.11 0.74
N TRP A 32 -11.30 -5.88 0.95
CA TRP A 32 -10.73 -4.61 1.38
C TRP A 32 -9.92 -3.99 0.25
N LEU A 33 -10.24 -2.74 -0.10
CA LEU A 33 -9.56 -1.96 -1.13
C LEU A 33 -9.13 -0.62 -0.54
N GLY A 34 -7.89 -0.22 -0.82
CA GLY A 34 -7.33 1.06 -0.42
C GLY A 34 -7.09 1.97 -1.61
N TYR A 35 -7.27 3.28 -1.40
CA TYR A 35 -6.90 4.34 -2.35
C TYR A 35 -5.78 5.18 -1.76
N MET A 36 -4.62 5.18 -2.40
CA MET A 36 -3.43 5.89 -1.94
C MET A 36 -3.41 7.30 -2.56
N PRO A 37 -2.98 8.35 -1.83
CA PRO A 37 -2.90 9.68 -2.40
C PRO A 37 -1.72 9.82 -3.38
N SER A 38 -0.61 9.10 -3.17
CA SER A 38 0.53 9.13 -4.10
C SER A 38 0.32 8.21 -5.30
N GLY A 39 0.86 8.61 -6.45
CA GLY A 39 0.77 7.85 -7.69
C GLY A 39 1.84 6.78 -7.88
N PRO A 40 1.78 6.04 -9.01
CA PRO A 40 2.73 4.97 -9.29
C PRO A 40 4.12 5.56 -9.57
N ASN A 41 5.16 4.75 -9.47
CA ASN A 41 6.55 5.18 -9.64
C ASN A 41 6.94 6.31 -8.66
N THR A 42 6.39 6.26 -7.45
CA THR A 42 6.75 7.14 -6.34
C THR A 42 7.06 6.33 -5.10
N LYS A 43 8.06 6.77 -4.32
CA LYS A 43 8.44 6.12 -3.07
C LYS A 43 7.29 6.14 -2.05
N THR A 44 6.62 7.29 -1.97
CA THR A 44 5.56 7.56 -1.00
C THR A 44 4.36 6.65 -1.19
N TYR A 45 4.00 6.29 -2.43
CA TYR A 45 2.94 5.31 -2.70
C TYR A 45 3.20 3.97 -1.97
N PHE A 46 4.43 3.47 -2.01
CA PHE A 46 4.73 2.18 -1.38
C PHE A 46 4.67 2.25 0.15
N TYR A 47 5.02 3.38 0.76
CA TYR A 47 4.83 3.57 2.20
C TYR A 47 3.34 3.61 2.59
N GLU A 48 2.54 4.32 1.81
CA GLU A 48 1.09 4.42 1.99
C GLU A 48 0.44 3.05 1.83
N ALA A 49 0.75 2.35 0.73
CA ALA A 49 0.30 0.99 0.46
C ALA A 49 0.74 0.04 1.58
N ALA A 50 1.95 0.23 2.11
CA ALA A 50 2.44 -0.56 3.22
C ALA A 50 1.63 -0.40 4.49
N ALA A 51 1.35 0.85 4.86
CA ALA A 51 0.55 1.15 6.03
C ALA A 51 -0.87 0.58 5.91
N HIS A 52 -1.48 0.66 4.72
CA HIS A 52 -2.80 0.10 4.45
C HIS A 52 -2.83 -1.42 4.57
N LEU A 53 -1.92 -2.12 3.88
CA LEU A 53 -1.90 -3.59 3.83
C LEU A 53 -1.51 -4.20 5.17
N LEU A 54 -0.53 -3.63 5.89
CA LEU A 54 -0.21 -4.05 7.26
C LEU A 54 -1.42 -3.92 8.18
N SER A 55 -2.12 -2.78 8.12
CA SER A 55 -3.32 -2.54 8.92
C SER A 55 -4.44 -3.55 8.59
N ALA A 56 -4.71 -3.78 7.30
CA ALA A 56 -5.80 -4.65 6.88
C ALA A 56 -5.52 -6.14 7.15
N VAL A 57 -4.37 -6.65 6.68
CA VAL A 57 -4.01 -8.08 6.74
C VAL A 57 -3.89 -8.53 8.19
N THR A 58 -3.11 -7.83 9.01
CA THR A 58 -2.92 -8.23 10.42
C THR A 58 -4.18 -8.07 11.27
N SER A 59 -5.13 -7.25 10.82
CA SER A 59 -6.45 -7.11 11.44
C SER A 59 -7.47 -8.18 11.00
N GLY A 60 -7.05 -9.16 10.20
CA GLY A 60 -7.88 -10.31 9.82
C GLY A 60 -8.73 -10.08 8.57
N ALA A 61 -8.33 -9.15 7.69
CA ALA A 61 -8.95 -9.01 6.37
C ALA A 61 -8.81 -10.33 5.57
N PRO A 62 -9.91 -10.97 5.13
CA PRO A 62 -9.84 -12.24 4.42
C PRO A 62 -9.41 -12.07 2.95
N ALA A 63 -9.59 -10.88 2.37
CA ALA A 63 -9.14 -10.54 1.03
C ALA A 63 -8.76 -9.05 0.97
N VAL A 64 -7.53 -8.77 0.52
CA VAL A 64 -7.04 -7.41 0.24
C VAL A 64 -6.77 -7.29 -1.26
N GLN A 65 -7.19 -6.18 -1.86
CA GLN A 65 -6.83 -5.82 -3.22
C GLN A 65 -5.59 -4.93 -3.25
N THR A 66 -4.94 -4.88 -4.40
CA THR A 66 -3.86 -3.92 -4.68
C THR A 66 -4.33 -2.50 -4.33
N PRO A 67 -3.63 -1.78 -3.42
CA PRO A 67 -3.96 -0.40 -3.13
C PRO A 67 -3.84 0.45 -4.38
N HIS A 68 -4.90 1.14 -4.78
CA HIS A 68 -4.90 1.90 -6.02
C HIS A 68 -4.12 3.22 -5.87
N PRO A 69 -3.10 3.46 -6.71
CA PRO A 69 -2.32 4.70 -6.70
C PRO A 69 -3.16 5.90 -7.15
N PHE A 70 -2.74 7.10 -6.70
CA PHE A 70 -3.33 8.40 -7.01
C PHE A 70 -4.87 8.41 -7.00
N LYS A 71 -5.46 7.81 -5.97
CA LYS A 71 -6.91 7.73 -5.76
C LYS A 71 -7.67 7.10 -6.94
N ALA A 72 -6.98 6.37 -7.80
CA ALA A 72 -7.47 5.83 -9.08
C ALA A 72 -8.06 6.87 -10.05
N VAL A 73 -7.63 8.15 -9.95
CA VAL A 73 -8.13 9.20 -10.86
C VAL A 73 -7.16 9.54 -11.99
N LYS A 74 -5.91 9.06 -11.91
CA LYS A 74 -4.92 9.24 -12.99
C LYS A 74 -5.18 8.22 -14.10
N ILE A 75 -5.44 8.72 -15.31
CA ILE A 75 -5.54 7.89 -16.51
C ILE A 75 -4.22 7.14 -16.72
N ASP A 76 -4.32 5.85 -16.98
CA ASP A 76 -3.20 4.92 -17.13
C ASP A 76 -2.23 4.94 -15.92
N GLY A 77 -2.72 5.29 -14.74
CA GLY A 77 -1.93 5.44 -13.52
C GLY A 77 -1.83 4.20 -12.64
N ILE A 78 -2.18 3.01 -13.14
CA ILE A 78 -2.08 1.74 -12.39
C ILE A 78 -1.17 0.80 -13.16
N THR A 79 -0.15 0.26 -12.52
CA THR A 79 0.90 -0.55 -13.14
C THR A 79 1.07 -1.91 -12.45
N PRO A 80 1.70 -2.89 -13.13
CA PRO A 80 2.02 -4.18 -12.51
C PRO A 80 2.94 -4.12 -11.28
N MET A 81 3.76 -3.06 -11.11
CA MET A 81 4.64 -2.94 -9.94
C MET A 81 3.84 -2.83 -8.63
N GLU A 82 2.75 -2.05 -8.63
CA GLU A 82 1.86 -1.92 -7.48
C GLU A 82 1.22 -3.25 -7.10
N ALA A 83 0.79 -4.03 -8.10
CA ALA A 83 0.20 -5.35 -7.87
C ALA A 83 1.21 -6.34 -7.30
N ARG A 84 2.45 -6.33 -7.84
CA ARG A 84 3.56 -7.14 -7.32
C ARG A 84 3.83 -6.79 -5.85
N PHE A 85 3.93 -5.51 -5.53
CA PHE A 85 4.11 -5.03 -4.16
C PHE A 85 3.01 -5.53 -3.24
N GLY A 86 1.74 -5.41 -3.66
CA GLY A 86 0.59 -5.84 -2.87
C GLY A 86 0.65 -7.31 -2.49
N VAL A 87 1.10 -8.18 -3.41
CA VAL A 87 1.29 -9.61 -3.16
C VAL A 87 2.45 -9.86 -2.20
N GLU A 88 3.63 -9.28 -2.47
CA GLU A 88 4.83 -9.48 -1.65
C GLU A 88 4.60 -8.98 -0.21
N LEU A 89 4.03 -7.79 -0.07
CA LEU A 89 3.73 -7.25 1.24
C LEU A 89 2.57 -7.97 1.94
N GLY A 90 1.53 -8.39 1.21
CA GLY A 90 0.44 -9.17 1.78
C GLY A 90 0.95 -10.45 2.44
N LYS A 91 1.87 -11.17 1.76
CA LYS A 91 2.56 -12.34 2.32
C LYS A 91 3.40 -12.00 3.55
N ALA A 92 4.20 -10.94 3.50
CA ALA A 92 5.02 -10.50 4.63
C ALA A 92 4.15 -10.11 5.84
N ALA A 93 3.04 -9.42 5.61
CA ALA A 93 2.10 -9.00 6.65
C ALA A 93 1.45 -10.18 7.37
N CYS A 94 1.17 -11.30 6.68
CA CYS A 94 0.65 -12.53 7.30
C CYS A 94 1.58 -13.12 8.37
N GLN A 95 2.87 -12.78 8.37
CA GLN A 95 3.86 -13.26 9.34
C GLN A 95 3.95 -12.37 10.59
N LEU A 96 3.20 -11.26 10.65
CA LEU A 96 3.22 -10.30 11.74
C LEU A 96 1.96 -10.42 12.61
N ASN A 97 2.12 -10.13 13.91
CA ASN A 97 0.97 -9.89 14.79
C ASN A 97 0.56 -8.40 14.72
N ARG A 98 -0.65 -8.10 15.22
CA ARG A 98 -1.22 -6.75 15.19
C ARG A 98 -0.38 -5.71 15.93
N GLU A 99 0.26 -6.09 17.02
CA GLU A 99 1.10 -5.19 17.83
C GLU A 99 2.33 -4.73 17.04
N LYS A 100 3.11 -5.67 16.49
CA LYS A 100 4.26 -5.36 15.63
C LYS A 100 3.85 -4.59 14.38
N ALA A 101 2.73 -4.96 13.76
CA ALA A 101 2.22 -4.25 12.59
C ALA A 101 1.80 -2.82 12.93
N ASN A 102 1.19 -2.58 14.10
CA ASN A 102 0.85 -1.24 14.55
C ASN A 102 2.09 -0.35 14.70
N ASP A 103 3.17 -0.85 15.30
CA ASP A 103 4.41 -0.08 15.45
C ASP A 103 5.03 0.27 14.09
N LEU A 104 5.01 -0.68 13.14
CA LEU A 104 5.45 -0.44 11.76
C LEU A 104 4.58 0.61 11.05
N VAL A 105 3.26 0.55 11.21
CA VAL A 105 2.31 1.51 10.63
C VAL A 105 2.53 2.92 11.18
N ILE A 106 2.79 3.07 12.48
CA ILE A 106 3.12 4.37 13.09
C ILE A 106 4.39 4.95 12.47
N ARG A 107 5.45 4.15 12.31
CA ARG A 107 6.71 4.58 11.67
C ARG A 107 6.53 4.92 10.19
N LEU A 108 5.61 4.25 9.49
CA LEU A 108 5.27 4.58 8.11
C LEU A 108 4.51 5.90 8.03
N LEU A 109 3.55 6.14 8.93
CA LEU A 109 2.83 7.43 9.01
C LEU A 109 3.81 8.60 9.16
N GLU A 110 4.86 8.47 9.97
CA GLU A 110 5.91 9.49 10.09
C GLU A 110 6.60 9.84 8.76
N LYS A 111 6.67 8.89 7.81
CA LYS A 111 7.30 9.11 6.49
C LYS A 111 6.40 9.85 5.50
N TYR A 112 5.08 9.69 5.56
CA TYR A 112 4.17 10.20 4.50
C TYR A 112 3.02 11.09 4.97
N GLU A 113 2.63 11.08 6.25
CA GLU A 113 1.38 11.70 6.71
C GLU A 113 1.33 13.21 6.42
N SER A 114 2.46 13.90 6.58
CA SER A 114 2.59 15.33 6.29
C SER A 114 2.50 15.68 4.79
N GLN A 115 2.68 14.69 3.91
CA GLN A 115 2.72 14.87 2.47
C GLN A 115 1.39 14.52 1.78
N ILE A 116 0.38 14.03 2.50
CA ILE A 116 -0.88 13.54 1.91
C ILE A 116 -1.56 14.59 1.02
N MET A 117 -1.51 15.87 1.40
CA MET A 117 -2.13 16.96 0.64
C MET A 117 -1.33 17.37 -0.60
N THR A 118 -0.04 17.08 -0.62
CA THR A 118 0.90 17.40 -1.70
C THR A 118 1.49 16.13 -2.30
N ALA A 119 0.74 15.02 -2.22
CA ALA A 119 1.22 13.72 -2.64
C ALA A 119 1.55 13.73 -4.13
N PRO A 120 2.70 13.16 -4.54
CA PRO A 120 3.12 13.19 -5.93
C PRO A 120 2.17 12.41 -6.83
N GLU A 121 1.84 12.97 -7.99
CA GLU A 121 0.95 12.33 -8.96
C GLU A 121 1.53 11.04 -9.57
N GLY A 122 2.85 10.89 -9.55
CA GLY A 122 3.53 9.75 -10.15
C GLY A 122 3.42 9.70 -11.68
N SER A 123 3.76 8.55 -12.24
CA SER A 123 3.85 8.33 -13.68
C SER A 123 2.57 7.72 -14.28
N ARG A 124 2.38 7.83 -15.59
CA ARG A 124 1.50 6.92 -16.33
C ARG A 124 2.25 5.64 -16.67
N TYR A 125 1.54 4.58 -17.04
CA TYR A 125 2.13 3.32 -17.48
C TYR A 125 3.14 3.56 -18.60
N GLN A 126 2.79 4.34 -19.63
CA GLN A 126 3.66 4.65 -20.77
C GLN A 126 4.93 5.43 -20.40
N GLU A 127 4.96 6.09 -19.24
CA GLU A 127 6.10 6.89 -18.78
C GLU A 127 7.08 6.05 -17.95
N CYS A 128 6.65 4.91 -17.43
CA CYS A 128 7.46 4.06 -16.56
C CYS A 128 7.56 2.60 -17.02
N TYR A 129 6.98 2.25 -18.17
CA TYR A 129 7.05 0.94 -18.81
C TYR A 129 7.38 1.06 -20.29
N ASP A 130 8.14 0.08 -20.77
CA ASP A 130 8.29 -0.17 -22.20
C ASP A 130 7.00 -0.84 -22.72
N LEU A 131 6.32 -0.17 -23.65
CA LEU A 131 5.00 -0.59 -24.15
C LEU A 131 5.04 -1.85 -25.03
N VAL A 132 6.20 -2.18 -25.60
CA VAL A 132 6.36 -3.34 -26.48
C VAL A 132 6.60 -4.60 -25.65
N THR A 133 7.46 -4.48 -24.64
CA THR A 133 7.92 -5.61 -23.82
C THR A 133 7.12 -5.78 -22.52
N GLY A 134 6.37 -4.75 -22.10
CA GLY A 134 5.64 -4.73 -20.83
C GLY A 134 6.55 -4.71 -19.60
N LYS A 135 7.82 -4.29 -19.75
CA LYS A 135 8.79 -4.24 -18.66
C LYS A 135 8.86 -2.85 -18.03
N PRO A 136 8.98 -2.75 -16.69
CA PRO A 136 9.20 -1.46 -16.03
C PRO A 136 10.55 -0.88 -16.44
N SER A 137 10.66 0.44 -16.38
CA SER A 137 11.93 1.14 -16.57
C SER A 137 12.94 0.75 -15.47
N GLU A 138 14.23 0.82 -15.78
CA GLU A 138 15.26 0.50 -14.79
C GLU A 138 15.22 1.43 -13.57
N SER A 139 14.83 2.69 -13.76
CA SER A 139 14.65 3.63 -12.65
C SER A 139 13.53 3.19 -11.72
N TYR A 140 12.42 2.66 -12.27
CA TYR A 140 11.33 2.15 -11.45
C TYR A 140 11.75 0.88 -10.70
N VAL A 141 12.47 -0.04 -11.36
CA VAL A 141 13.01 -1.24 -10.68
C VAL A 141 13.95 -0.86 -9.54
N ARG A 142 14.85 0.12 -9.73
CA ARG A 142 15.74 0.61 -8.67
C ARG A 142 14.97 1.22 -7.50
N LEU A 143 14.00 2.09 -7.78
CA LEU A 143 13.12 2.68 -6.76
C LEU A 143 12.41 1.60 -5.95
N TYR A 144 11.87 0.58 -6.63
CA TYR A 144 11.18 -0.53 -5.99
C TYR A 144 12.11 -1.29 -5.04
N ASN A 145 13.30 -1.67 -5.51
CA ASN A 145 14.26 -2.42 -4.71
C ASN A 145 14.70 -1.62 -3.47
N GLU A 146 14.98 -0.32 -3.62
CA GLU A 146 15.30 0.58 -2.51
C GLU A 146 14.19 0.61 -1.46
N VAL A 147 12.92 0.68 -1.89
CA VAL A 147 11.77 0.63 -0.99
C VAL A 147 11.67 -0.70 -0.26
N ILE A 148 11.84 -1.83 -0.96
CA ILE A 148 11.80 -3.16 -0.33
C ILE A 148 12.90 -3.29 0.71
N GLU A 149 14.12 -2.84 0.40
CA GLU A 149 15.24 -2.82 1.34
C GLU A 149 14.94 -1.97 2.58
N GLU A 150 14.37 -0.77 2.40
CA GLU A 150 13.98 0.08 3.53
C GLU A 150 12.90 -0.55 4.40
N LEU A 151 11.85 -1.10 3.78
CA LEU A 151 10.75 -1.73 4.50
C LEU A 151 11.21 -3.01 5.22
N ALA A 152 12.10 -3.79 4.60
CA ALA A 152 12.76 -4.92 5.23
C ALA A 152 13.61 -4.47 6.43
N GLY A 153 14.41 -3.42 6.26
CA GLY A 153 15.20 -2.81 7.33
C GLY A 153 14.36 -2.23 8.48
N MET A 154 13.09 -1.88 8.23
CA MET A 154 12.14 -1.49 9.28
C MET A 154 11.63 -2.67 10.10
N GLY A 155 11.77 -3.90 9.61
CA GLY A 155 11.33 -5.13 10.26
C GLY A 155 10.17 -5.86 9.56
N ILE A 156 9.85 -5.50 8.31
CA ILE A 156 8.84 -6.23 7.52
C ILE A 156 9.50 -7.47 6.89
N PRO A 157 8.97 -8.69 7.14
CA PRO A 157 9.63 -9.93 6.72
C PRO A 157 9.29 -10.28 5.26
N PHE A 158 9.90 -9.59 4.31
CA PHE A 158 9.82 -10.00 2.89
C PHE A 158 10.52 -11.35 2.67
N GLU A 159 10.02 -12.12 1.71
CA GLU A 159 10.59 -13.40 1.24
C GLU A 159 11.70 -13.19 0.21
#